data_AF-A0A9D7VVY5-F1
#
_entry.id   AF-A0A9D7VVY5-F1
#
_cell.length_a   1.000
_cell.length_b   1.000
_cell.length_c   1.000
_cell.angle_alpha   90.00
_cell.angle_beta   90.00
_cell.angle_gamma   90.00
#
_symmetry.space_group_name_H-M   'P 1'
#
loop_
_entity.id
_entity.type
_entity.pdbx_description
1 polymer ?
#
loop_
_entity_poly.entity_id
_entity_poly.type
_entity_poly.pdbx_seq_one_letter_code
_entity_poly.pdbx_strand_id
1 'polypeptide(L)' 'MIRPNPYGGVSGADGSFEIENLPVGEELEFQLWHEKGGYLDEFTLGGKKASAKRGRIDFTVEEGGTDLGDIVVDAKMFN' A
#
# COMPACT_ATOMS: atom_id res chain seq x y z
N MET A 1 -11.25 -0.21 8.55
CA MET A 1 -11.48 1.23 8.86
C MET A 1 -11.53 1.98 7.54
N ILE A 2 -12.69 2.51 7.14
CA ILE A 2 -12.82 3.30 5.91
C ILE A 2 -12.41 4.75 6.25
N ARG A 3 -11.40 5.27 5.56
CA ARG A 3 -10.94 6.65 5.75
C ARG A 3 -11.97 7.60 5.10
N PRO A 4 -12.33 8.72 5.73
CA PRO A 4 -13.32 9.66 5.18
C PRO A 4 -12.79 10.52 4.03
N ASN A 5 -11.53 10.36 3.63
CA ASN A 5 -10.94 11.05 2.48
C ASN A 5 -10.80 10.08 1.29
N PRO A 6 -10.85 10.58 0.04
CA PRO A 6 -10.89 9.75 -1.17
C PRO A 6 -9.60 8.98 -1.46
N TYR A 7 -8.57 9.11 -0.62
CA TYR A 7 -7.26 8.49 -0.81
C TYR A 7 -7.09 7.19 -0.01
N GLY A 8 -8.19 6.46 0.20
CA GLY A 8 -8.20 5.16 0.86
C GLY A 8 -8.65 4.07 -0.09
N GLY A 9 -7.72 3.24 -0.57
CA GLY A 9 -8.05 1.99 -1.25
C GLY A 9 -8.37 0.90 -0.22
N VAL A 10 -9.50 0.22 -0.36
CA VAL A 10 -9.80 -1.01 0.37
C VAL A 10 -9.61 -2.15 -0.61
N SER A 11 -8.73 -3.10 -0.26
CA SER A 11 -8.50 -4.28 -1.09
C SER A 11 -9.77 -5.11 -1.25
N GLY A 12 -10.00 -5.60 -2.47
CA GLY A 12 -10.99 -6.61 -2.78
C GLY A 12 -10.68 -7.95 -2.11
N ALA A 13 -11.57 -8.92 -2.27
CA ALA A 13 -11.42 -10.25 -1.66
C ALA A 13 -10.17 -11.01 -2.16
N ASP A 14 -9.66 -10.66 -3.33
CA ASP A 14 -8.45 -11.19 -3.94
C ASP A 14 -7.18 -10.39 -3.59
N GLY A 15 -7.31 -9.32 -2.80
CA GLY A 15 -6.22 -8.43 -2.42
C GLY A 15 -5.98 -7.26 -3.39
N SER A 16 -6.67 -7.21 -4.54
CA SER A 16 -6.51 -6.14 -5.52
C SER A 16 -7.05 -4.81 -4.99
N PHE A 17 -6.37 -3.70 -5.29
CA PHE A 17 -6.85 -2.35 -4.99
C PHE A 17 -6.37 -1.36 -6.05
N GLU A 18 -7.13 -0.29 -6.23
CA GLU A 18 -6.77 0.83 -7.09
C GLU A 18 -7.07 2.14 -6.34
N ILE A 19 -6.18 3.12 -6.48
CA ILE A 19 -6.36 4.47 -5.93
C ILE A 19 -6.35 5.45 -7.09
N GLU A 20 -7.54 5.87 -7.51
CA GLU A 20 -7.71 6.82 -8.61
C GLU A 20 -7.49 8.27 -8.15
N ASN A 21 -7.31 9.17 -9.12
CA ASN A 21 -7.26 10.62 -8.94
C ASN A 21 -6.11 11.12 -8.03
N LEU A 22 -4.96 10.45 -8.09
CA LEU A 22 -3.74 10.91 -7.45
C LEU A 22 -3.05 12.00 -8.28
N PRO A 23 -2.39 13.00 -7.65
CA PRO A 23 -1.62 14.01 -8.37
C PRO A 23 -0.43 13.36 -9.09
N VAL A 24 -0.39 13.51 -10.41
CA VAL A 24 0.68 13.00 -11.27
C VAL A 24 1.94 13.85 -11.12
N GLY A 25 3.10 13.19 -11.07
CA GLY A 25 4.41 13.84 -11.02
C GLY A 25 4.82 14.34 -9.63
N GLU A 26 4.00 14.15 -8.61
CA GLU A 26 4.36 14.41 -7.21
C GLU A 26 4.78 13.13 -6.49
N GLU A 27 5.76 13.26 -5.59
CA GLU A 27 6.13 12.21 -4.65
C GLU A 27 5.12 12.19 -3.51
N LEU A 28 4.46 11.04 -3.33
CA LEU A 28 3.41 10.84 -2.35
C LEU A 28 3.81 9.77 -1.33
N GLU A 29 3.55 10.05 -0.05
CA GLU A 29 3.69 9.08 1.03
C GLU A 29 2.39 8.26 1.17
N PHE A 30 2.50 6.94 1.02
CA PHE A 30 1.45 5.97 1.29
C PHE A 30 1.70 5.23 2.60
N GLN A 31 0.61 4.86 3.28
CA GLN A 31 0.66 4.14 4.55
C GLN A 31 -0.02 2.79 4.43
N LEU A 32 0.76 1.71 4.51
CA LEU A 32 0.28 0.34 4.51
C LEU A 32 -0.12 -0.12 5.92
N TRP A 33 -1.35 -0.60 6.05
CA TRP A 33 -1.91 -1.07 7.32
C TRP A 33 -2.97 -2.16 7.12
N HIS A 34 -3.05 -3.12 8.03
CA HIS A 34 -4.06 -4.17 8.05
C HIS A 34 -4.78 -4.25 9.39
N GLU A 35 -6.09 -4.55 9.38
CA GLU A 35 -6.96 -4.50 10.57
C GLU A 35 -6.50 -5.42 11.71
N LYS A 36 -6.04 -6.62 11.38
CA LYS A 36 -5.59 -7.61 12.37
C LYS A 36 -4.10 -7.47 12.73
N GLY A 37 -3.26 -7.09 11.75
CA GLY A 37 -1.81 -7.12 11.89
C GLY A 37 -1.16 -5.76 12.19
N GLY A 38 -1.95 -4.68 12.16
CA GLY A 38 -1.43 -3.34 12.37
C GLY A 38 -0.64 -2.84 11.17
N TYR A 39 0.42 -2.08 11.45
CA TYR A 39 1.27 -1.48 10.42
C TYR A 39 2.21 -2.53 9.79
N LEU A 40 2.44 -2.39 8.49
CA LEU A 40 3.30 -3.32 7.74
C LEU A 40 4.76 -2.84 7.80
N ASP A 41 5.49 -3.25 8.83
CA ASP A 41 6.91 -2.87 8.99
C ASP A 41 7.85 -3.66 8.07
N GLU A 42 7.49 -4.90 7.73
CA GLU A 42 8.23 -5.79 6.83
C GLU A 42 7.27 -6.39 5.80
N PHE A 43 7.61 -6.29 4.51
CA PHE A 43 6.80 -6.80 3.41
C PHE A 43 7.67 -7.04 2.17
N THR A 44 7.08 -7.64 1.14
CA THR A 44 7.68 -7.75 -0.19
C THR A 44 6.87 -6.87 -1.12
N LEU A 45 7.54 -6.02 -1.89
CA LEU A 45 6.93 -5.13 -2.88
C LEU A 45 7.50 -5.46 -4.26
N GLY A 46 6.65 -5.84 -5.20
CA GLY A 46 7.09 -6.19 -6.56
C GLY A 46 8.18 -7.26 -6.58
N GLY A 47 8.08 -8.25 -5.68
CA GLY A 47 9.06 -9.34 -5.53
C GLY A 47 10.35 -8.99 -4.76
N LYS A 48 10.51 -7.76 -4.26
CA LYS A 48 11.67 -7.34 -3.46
C LYS A 48 11.29 -7.15 -1.99
N LYS A 49 12.11 -7.69 -1.08
CA LYS A 49 11.93 -7.44 0.35
C LYS A 49 12.14 -5.97 0.66
N ALA A 50 11.21 -5.39 1.40
CA ALA A 50 11.20 -4.02 1.85
C ALA A 50 10.87 -3.95 3.35
N SER A 51 11.40 -2.95 4.01
CA SER A 51 10.98 -2.60 5.37
C SER A 51 10.78 -1.09 5.44
N ALA A 52 9.71 -0.69 6.11
CA ALA A 52 9.33 0.70 6.22
C ALA A 52 8.70 0.97 7.57
N LYS A 53 9.13 2.03 8.25
CA LYS A 53 8.59 2.36 9.57
C LYS A 53 7.09 2.63 9.47
N ARG A 54 6.30 1.81 10.17
CA ARG A 54 4.84 1.81 10.14
C ARG A 54 4.25 1.52 8.75
N GLY A 55 5.02 1.01 7.80
CA GLY A 55 4.58 0.82 6.41
C GLY A 55 4.46 2.13 5.62
N ARG A 56 5.31 3.14 5.88
CA ARG A 56 5.35 4.40 5.10
C ARG A 56 6.24 4.24 3.89
N ILE A 57 5.68 4.40 2.70
CA ILE A 57 6.40 4.26 1.44
C ILE A 57 6.17 5.48 0.58
N ASP A 58 7.22 6.00 -0.04
CA ASP A 58 7.16 7.15 -0.92
C ASP A 58 7.23 6.68 -2.38
N PHE A 59 6.28 7.14 -3.20
CA PHE A 59 6.25 6.84 -4.63
C PHE A 59 5.84 8.06 -5.43
N THR A 60 6.47 8.22 -6.59
CA THR A 60 6.01 9.17 -7.60
C THR A 60 4.95 8.51 -8.46
N VAL A 61 3.80 9.17 -8.63
CA VAL A 61 2.72 8.70 -9.50
C VAL A 61 3.02 9.14 -10.93
N GLU A 62 3.19 8.17 -11.83
CA GLU A 62 3.47 8.44 -13.24
C GLU A 62 2.18 8.73 -14.04
N GLU A 63 2.34 9.36 -15.20
CA GLU A 63 1.24 9.61 -16.12
C GLU A 63 0.72 8.26 -16.65
N GLY A 64 -0.55 7.97 -16.40
CA GLY A 64 -1.15 6.65 -16.69
C GLY A 64 -1.20 5.69 -15.50
N GLY A 65 -0.71 6.11 -14.33
CA GLY A 65 -0.74 5.34 -13.09
C GLY A 65 0.57 4.56 -12.85
N THR A 66 0.75 4.14 -11.60
CA THR A 66 1.93 3.39 -11.17
C THR A 66 1.51 2.02 -10.66
N ASP A 67 2.03 0.96 -11.29
CA ASP A 67 1.87 -0.41 -10.78
C ASP A 67 2.91 -0.69 -9.68
N LEU A 68 2.43 -1.00 -8.49
CA LEU A 68 3.26 -1.34 -7.32
C LEU A 68 3.66 -2.83 -7.30
N GLY A 69 3.05 -3.65 -8.16
CA GLY A 69 3.11 -5.10 -8.13
C GLY A 69 2.50 -5.69 -6.85
N ASP A 70 2.89 -6.92 -6.52
CA ASP A 70 2.36 -7.60 -5.35
C ASP A 70 2.96 -7.06 -4.05
N ILE A 71 2.09 -6.75 -3.09
CA ILE A 71 2.45 -6.48 -1.69
C ILE A 71 2.21 -7.76 -0.89
N VAL A 72 3.28 -8.50 -0.63
CA VAL A 72 3.21 -9.79 0.09
C VAL A 72 3.69 -9.61 1.52
N VAL A 73 2.92 -10.13 2.46
CA VAL A 73 3.21 -10.10 3.90
C VAL A 73 3.19 -11.49 4.51
N ASP A 74 3.96 -11.69 5.58
CA ASP A 74 4.00 -12.98 6.28
C ASP A 74 2.69 -13.19 7.07
N ALA A 75 2.05 -14.36 6.88
CA ALA A 75 0.80 -14.70 7.54
C ALA A 75 0.87 -14.64 9.08
N LYS A 76 2.07 -14.75 9.67
CA LYS A 76 2.29 -14.58 11.12
C LYS A 76 1.86 -13.22 11.64
N MET A 77 1.84 -12.18 10.80
CA MET A 77 1.37 -10.86 11.20
C MET A 77 -0.10 -10.85 11.61
N PHE A 78 -0.86 -11.88 11.20
CA PHE A 78 -2.30 -11.99 11.47
C PHE A 78 -2.62 -12.91 12.64
N ASN A 79 -1.64 -13.39 13.42
CA ASN A 79 -1.89 -14.31 14.54
C ASN A 79 -1.88 -13.60 15.88
#